data_AF-A0A9P4H7D4-F1
#
_entry.id   AF-A0A9P4H7D4-F1
#
_cell.length_a   1.000
_cell.length_b   1.000
_cell.length_c   1.000
_cell.angle_alpha   90.00
_cell.angle_beta   90.00
_cell.angle_gamma   90.00
#
_symmetry.space_group_name_H-M   'P 1'
#
loop_
_entity.id
_entity.type
_entity.pdbx_description
1 polymer ?
#
loop_
_entity_poly.entity_id
_entity_poly.type
_entity_poly.pdbx_seq_one_letter_code
_entity_poly.pdbx_strand_id
1 'polypeptide(L)'
;KLGCRLSSLSDVCGNCYRDGRTECLPADIPMPDFSKIDRELAKLDEQEEALEARQEADEKLLDEVQERLRVSRSKGRRLRKQRKLLKRREVEIFEEGRVEAEELAKLEVLEQFNQELSS
;
A
#
# COMPACT_ATOMS: atom_id res chain seq x y z
N LYS A 1 -51.99 -9.79 35.47
CA LYS A 1 -51.74 -8.96 36.68
C LYS A 1 -51.51 -7.53 36.20
N LEU A 2 -52.42 -6.60 36.50
CA LEU A 2 -52.30 -5.20 36.10
C LEU A 2 -51.16 -4.55 36.91
N GLY A 3 -50.19 -3.94 36.23
CA GLY A 3 -49.08 -3.23 36.88
C GLY A 3 -49.61 -2.10 37.76
N CYS A 4 -49.11 -2.03 39.00
CA CYS A 4 -49.49 -1.03 39.98
C CYS A 4 -48.90 0.32 39.54
N ARG A 5 -49.71 1.15 38.87
CA ARG A 5 -49.35 2.54 38.53
C ARG A 5 -49.82 3.44 39.67
N LEU A 6 -48.87 4.10 40.33
CA LEU A 6 -49.14 5.09 41.36
C LEU A 6 -49.92 6.26 40.74
N SER A 7 -51.09 6.59 41.30
CA SER A 7 -51.79 7.83 41.00
C SER A 7 -51.10 8.96 41.77
N SER A 8 -50.80 10.08 41.11
CA SER A 8 -49.98 11.20 41.64
C SER A 8 -50.52 11.92 42.88
N LEU A 9 -51.65 11.47 43.45
CA LEU A 9 -52.32 12.06 44.61
C LEU A 9 -52.47 11.08 45.79
N SER A 10 -51.93 9.87 45.71
CA SER A 10 -52.00 8.88 46.80
C SER A 10 -50.78 7.98 46.81
N ASP A 11 -50.20 7.77 48.00
CA ASP A 11 -48.99 6.95 48.21
C ASP A 11 -49.21 5.44 47.99
N VAL A 12 -50.44 5.04 47.63
CA VAL A 12 -50.86 3.65 47.44
C VAL A 12 -51.68 3.52 46.15
N CYS A 13 -51.32 2.61 45.24
CA CYS A 13 -52.13 2.35 44.05
C CYS A 13 -53.46 1.66 44.43
N GLY A 14 -54.51 1.84 43.62
CA GLY A 14 -55.86 1.33 43.93
C GLY A 14 -55.95 -0.18 44.16
N ASN A 15 -55.03 -0.98 43.61
CA ASN A 15 -54.94 -2.42 43.89
C ASN A 15 -54.38 -2.68 45.31
N CYS A 16 -53.29 -2.00 45.69
CA CYS A 16 -52.69 -2.14 47.02
C CYS A 16 -53.62 -1.65 48.13
N TYR A 17 -54.42 -0.62 47.87
CA TYR A 17 -55.44 -0.15 48.82
C TYR A 17 -56.53 -1.20 49.08
N ARG A 18 -57.05 -1.83 48.01
CA ARG A 18 -58.06 -2.91 48.14
C ARG A 18 -57.53 -4.14 48.86
N ASP A 19 -56.24 -4.40 48.74
CA ASP A 19 -55.55 -5.51 49.42
C ASP A 19 -55.13 -5.16 50.86
N GLY A 20 -55.51 -3.99 51.38
CA GLY A 20 -55.22 -3.57 52.76
C GLY A 20 -53.75 -3.26 53.03
N ARG A 21 -52.94 -3.02 51.99
CA ARG A 21 -51.51 -2.69 52.14
C ARG A 21 -51.34 -1.20 52.40
N THR A 22 -50.53 -0.88 53.40
CA THR A 22 -50.22 0.49 53.82
C THR A 22 -49.23 1.20 52.91
N GLU A 23 -48.42 0.45 52.15
CA GLU A 23 -47.37 0.99 51.28
C GLU A 23 -47.37 0.30 49.91
N CYS A 24 -47.18 1.10 48.86
CA CYS A 24 -47.04 0.64 47.48
C CYS A 24 -45.57 0.71 47.06
N LEU A 25 -44.81 -0.37 47.31
CA LEU A 25 -43.41 -0.44 46.90
C LEU A 25 -43.30 -0.55 45.36
N PRO A 26 -42.46 0.27 44.70
CA PRO A 26 -42.11 0.06 43.31
C PRO A 26 -41.60 -1.36 43.12
N ALA A 27 -42.01 -2.02 42.02
CA ALA A 27 -41.44 -3.31 41.68
C ALA A 27 -39.94 -3.12 41.43
N ASP A 28 -39.10 -3.86 42.17
CA ASP A 28 -37.67 -3.92 41.93
C ASP A 28 -37.46 -4.65 40.60
N ILE A 29 -37.32 -3.87 39.52
CA ILE A 29 -37.04 -4.39 38.19
C ILE A 29 -35.51 -4.48 38.10
N PRO A 30 -34.92 -5.68 38.07
CA PRO A 30 -33.48 -5.81 37.97
C PRO A 30 -33.01 -5.15 36.68
N MET A 31 -31.99 -4.30 36.79
CA MET A 31 -31.34 -3.70 35.62
C MET A 31 -30.78 -4.80 34.72
N PRO A 32 -30.90 -4.68 33.38
CA PRO A 32 -30.32 -5.65 32.47
C PRO A 32 -28.79 -5.71 32.65
N ASP A 33 -28.26 -6.93 32.65
CA ASP A 33 -26.81 -7.17 32.68
C ASP A 33 -26.24 -7.14 31.26
N PHE A 34 -25.39 -6.15 30.99
CA PHE A 34 -24.70 -5.98 29.70
C PHE A 34 -23.29 -6.56 29.66
N SER A 35 -22.81 -7.19 30.74
CA SER A 35 -21.43 -7.68 30.85
C SER A 35 -21.02 -8.64 29.73
N LYS A 36 -21.97 -9.40 29.17
CA LYS A 36 -21.73 -10.26 28.00
C LYS A 36 -21.46 -9.46 26.74
N ILE A 37 -22.19 -8.37 26.54
CA ILE A 37 -22.03 -7.47 25.39
C ILE A 37 -20.68 -6.75 25.52
N ASP A 38 -20.34 -6.24 26.70
CA ASP A 38 -19.08 -5.55 26.94
C ASP A 38 -17.86 -6.45 26.64
N ARG A 39 -17.95 -7.74 26.99
CA ARG A 39 -16.90 -8.73 26.68
C ARG A 39 -16.79 -9.03 25.19
N GLU A 40 -17.90 -9.09 24.47
CA GLU A 40 -17.85 -9.32 23.03
C GLU A 40 -17.34 -8.08 22.30
N LEU A 41 -17.70 -6.87 22.75
CA LEU A 41 -17.15 -5.63 22.22
C LEU A 41 -15.64 -5.56 22.41
N ALA A 42 -15.13 -5.84 23.61
CA ALA A 42 -13.69 -5.85 23.85
C ALA A 42 -12.92 -6.85 22.95
N LYS A 43 -13.50 -8.02 22.66
CA LYS A 43 -12.90 -8.97 21.72
C LYS A 43 -12.89 -8.46 20.28
N LEU A 44 -13.93 -7.73 19.88
CA LEU A 44 -14.00 -7.13 18.55
C LEU A 44 -12.97 -6.01 18.44
N ASP A 45 -12.87 -5.14 19.45
CA ASP A 45 -11.87 -4.08 19.49
C ASP A 45 -10.44 -4.65 19.36
N GLU A 46 -10.12 -5.71 20.11
CA GLU A 46 -8.82 -6.39 19.99
C GLU A 46 -8.56 -6.97 18.59
N GLN A 47 -9.60 -7.50 17.93
CA GLN A 47 -9.49 -8.03 16.58
C GLN A 47 -9.32 -6.92 15.53
N GLU A 48 -10.04 -5.81 15.69
CA GLU A 48 -9.93 -4.64 14.83
C GLU A 48 -8.54 -4.03 14.94
N GLU A 49 -8.03 -3.78 16.15
CA GLU A 49 -6.67 -3.28 16.37
C GLU A 49 -5.61 -4.21 15.76
N ALA A 50 -5.75 -5.53 15.93
CA ALA A 50 -4.83 -6.50 15.36
C ALA A 50 -4.87 -6.51 13.82
N LEU A 51 -6.05 -6.33 13.22
CA LEU A 51 -6.21 -6.23 11.78
C LEU A 51 -5.64 -4.92 11.23
N GLU A 52 -5.89 -3.79 11.89
CA GLU A 52 -5.34 -2.49 11.51
C GLU A 52 -3.82 -2.49 11.57
N ALA A 53 -3.23 -3.01 12.64
CA ALA A 53 -1.78 -3.14 12.77
C ALA A 53 -1.16 -4.00 11.65
N ARG A 54 -1.87 -5.06 11.24
CA ARG A 54 -1.44 -5.91 10.12
C ARG A 54 -1.56 -5.18 8.78
N GLN A 55 -2.64 -4.44 8.56
CA GLN A 55 -2.82 -3.64 7.35
C GLN A 55 -1.73 -2.57 7.23
N GLU A 56 -1.41 -1.87 8.32
CA GLU A 56 -0.34 -0.86 8.33
C GLU A 56 1.04 -1.49 8.00
N ALA A 57 1.30 -2.70 8.50
CA ALA A 57 2.52 -3.42 8.15
C ALA A 57 2.56 -3.83 6.67
N ASP A 58 1.44 -4.30 6.12
CA ASP A 58 1.33 -4.66 4.71
C ASP A 58 1.47 -3.42 3.80
N GLU A 59 0.90 -2.28 4.17
CA GLU A 59 1.06 -1.00 3.45
C GLU A 59 2.52 -0.55 3.40
N LYS A 60 3.24 -0.62 4.53
CA LYS A 60 4.68 -0.31 4.57
C LYS A 60 5.49 -1.19 3.63
N LEU A 61 5.17 -2.49 3.57
CA LEU A 61 5.83 -3.41 2.65
C LEU A 61 5.54 -3.06 1.19
N LEU A 62 4.30 -2.67 0.86
CA LEU A 62 3.93 -2.24 -0.49
C LEU A 62 4.68 -0.98 -0.91
N ASP A 63 4.82 -0.01 -0.01
CA ASP A 63 5.59 1.22 -0.26
C ASP A 63 7.07 0.92 -0.53
N GLU A 64 7.69 0.05 0.27
CA GLU A 64 9.06 -0.39 0.03
C GLU A 64 9.24 -1.08 -1.32
N VAL A 65 8.29 -1.95 -1.70
CA VAL A 65 8.30 -2.63 -3.00
C VAL A 65 8.13 -1.62 -4.13
N GLN A 66 7.26 -0.63 -3.98
CA GLN A 66 7.05 0.42 -4.96
C GLN A 66 8.31 1.26 -5.17
N GLU A 67 9.02 1.60 -4.11
CA GLU A 67 10.27 2.37 -4.20
C GLU A 67 11.38 1.54 -4.86
N ARG A 68 11.53 0.26 -4.51
CA ARG A 68 12.45 -0.65 -5.20
C ARG A 68 12.14 -0.74 -6.70
N LEU A 69 10.85 -0.78 -7.07
CA LEU A 69 10.43 -0.78 -8.47
C LEU A 69 10.79 0.52 -9.20
N ARG A 70 10.63 1.68 -8.55
CA ARG A 70 11.05 2.98 -9.10
C ARG A 70 12.55 3.03 -9.36
N VAL A 71 13.36 2.58 -8.39
CA VAL A 71 14.82 2.49 -8.52
C VAL A 71 15.22 1.52 -9.64
N SER A 72 14.57 0.36 -9.74
CA SER A 72 14.83 -0.61 -10.81
C SER A 72 14.50 -0.01 -12.19
N ARG A 73 13.37 0.69 -12.33
CA ARG A 73 12.99 1.38 -13.57
C ARG A 73 13.99 2.47 -13.96
N SER A 74 14.47 3.27 -13.00
CA SER A 74 15.45 4.32 -13.27
C SER A 74 16.80 3.75 -13.73
N LYS A 75 17.28 2.69 -13.06
CA LYS A 75 18.46 1.91 -13.48
C LYS A 75 18.27 1.34 -14.88
N GLY A 76 17.13 0.72 -15.17
CA GLY A 76 16.81 0.19 -16.50
C GLY A 76 16.83 1.25 -17.59
N ARG A 77 16.30 2.46 -17.33
CA ARG A 77 16.37 3.59 -18.28
C ARG A 77 17.81 4.04 -18.53
N ARG A 78 18.63 4.13 -17.47
CA ARG A 78 20.05 4.49 -17.59
C ARG A 78 20.82 3.48 -18.43
N LEU A 79 20.62 2.18 -18.18
CA LEU A 79 21.25 1.10 -18.94
C LEU A 79 20.85 1.14 -20.42
N ARG A 80 19.57 1.39 -20.72
CA ARG A 80 19.12 1.57 -22.11
C ARG A 80 19.81 2.74 -22.81
N LYS A 81 19.99 3.87 -22.11
CA LYS A 81 20.73 5.03 -22.65
C LYS A 81 22.21 4.68 -22.89
N GLN A 82 22.88 4.06 -21.92
CA GLN A 82 24.27 3.63 -22.07
C GLN A 82 24.43 2.66 -23.25
N ARG A 83 23.55 1.67 -23.39
CA ARG A 83 23.58 0.74 -24.53
C ARG A 83 23.44 1.47 -25.87
N LYS A 84 22.55 2.46 -25.97
CA LYS A 84 22.39 3.26 -27.20
C LYS A 84 23.65 4.06 -27.52
N LEU A 85 24.28 4.65 -26.50
CA LEU A 85 25.52 5.41 -26.68
C LEU A 85 26.67 4.51 -27.15
N LEU A 86 26.84 3.34 -26.51
CA LEU A 86 27.89 2.39 -26.90
C LEU A 86 27.70 1.90 -28.34
N LYS A 87 26.47 1.60 -28.76
CA LYS A 87 26.18 1.23 -30.14
C LYS A 87 26.50 2.33 -31.16
N ARG A 88 26.27 3.59 -30.80
CA ARG A 88 26.66 4.72 -31.68
C ARG A 88 28.16 4.81 -31.80
N ARG A 89 28.86 4.70 -30.68
CA ARG A 89 30.32 4.74 -30.64
C ARG A 89 30.97 3.57 -31.40
N GLU A 90 30.36 2.39 -31.35
CA GLU A 90 30.77 1.23 -32.17
C GLU A 90 30.70 1.54 -33.67
N VAL A 91 29.61 2.18 -34.11
CA VAL A 91 29.45 2.61 -35.52
C VAL A 91 30.46 3.69 -35.88
N GLU A 92 30.64 4.70 -35.03
CA GLU A 92 31.62 5.78 -35.25
C GLU A 92 33.04 5.21 -35.46
N ILE A 93 33.49 4.31 -34.58
CA ILE A 93 34.80 3.66 -34.69
C ILE A 93 34.92 2.86 -35.99
N PHE A 94 33.86 2.14 -36.37
CA PHE A 94 33.86 1.36 -37.59
C PHE A 94 33.93 2.24 -38.84
N GLU A 95 33.19 3.36 -38.86
CA GLU A 95 33.22 4.33 -39.95
C GLU A 95 34.59 5.02 -40.08
N GLU A 96 35.19 5.42 -38.95
CA GLU A 96 36.56 5.97 -38.91
C GLU A 96 37.57 4.98 -39.50
N GLY A 97 37.57 3.73 -39.03
CA GLY A 97 38.47 2.69 -39.55
C GLY A 97 38.24 2.37 -41.03
N ARG A 98 37.01 2.49 -41.53
CA ARG A 98 36.72 2.34 -42.96
C ARG A 98 37.37 3.46 -43.78
N VAL A 99 37.28 4.71 -43.32
CA VAL A 99 37.90 5.86 -44.00
C VAL A 99 39.41 5.71 -44.03
N GLU A 100 40.04 5.34 -42.91
CA GLU A 100 41.48 5.09 -42.84
C GLU A 100 41.93 3.98 -43.80
N ALA A 101 41.17 2.88 -43.89
CA ALA A 101 41.46 1.79 -44.82
C ALA A 101 41.34 2.24 -46.29
N GLU A 102 40.35 3.05 -46.64
CA GLU A 102 40.20 3.62 -47.99
C GLU A 102 41.35 4.58 -48.33
N GLU A 103 41.84 5.36 -47.37
CA GLU A 103 42.99 6.25 -47.56
C GLU A 103 44.28 5.47 -47.76
N LEU A 104 44.53 4.43 -46.96
CA LEU A 104 45.67 3.54 -47.12
C LEU A 104 45.66 2.86 -48.50
N ALA A 105 44.51 2.34 -48.94
CA ALA A 105 44.39 1.72 -50.26
C ALA A 105 44.73 2.70 -51.40
N LYS A 106 44.33 3.98 -51.29
CA LYS A 106 44.71 5.01 -52.28
C LYS A 106 46.21 5.28 -52.29
N LEU A 107 46.85 5.31 -51.12
CA LEU A 107 48.30 5.50 -51.01
C LEU A 107 49.06 4.31 -51.60
N GLU A 108 48.61 3.07 -51.35
CA GLU A 108 49.21 1.87 -51.94
C GLU A 108 49.15 1.89 -53.48
N VAL A 109 48.03 2.31 -54.06
CA VAL A 109 47.90 2.47 -55.52
C VAL A 109 48.88 3.53 -56.06
N LEU A 110 49.03 4.65 -55.36
CA LEU A 110 49.99 5.69 -55.75
C LEU A 110 51.44 5.20 -55.63
N GLU A 111 51.76 4.41 -54.61
CA GLU A 111 53.08 3.82 -54.43
C GLU A 111 53.41 2.83 -55.56
N GLN A 112 52.46 1.96 -55.92
CA GLN A 112 52.61 1.06 -57.06
C GLN A 112 52.88 1.83 -58.36
N PHE A 113 52.10 2.88 -58.63
CA PHE A 113 52.29 3.72 -59.81
C PHE A 113 53.66 4.41 -59.82
N ASN A 114 54.13 4.90 -58.67
CA ASN A 114 55.47 5.50 -58.56
C ASN A 114 56.58 4.48 -58.81
N GLN A 115 56.43 3.25 -58.31
CA GLN A 115 57.36 2.16 -58.57
C GLN A 115 57.43 1.85 -60.07
N GLU A 116 56.28 1.74 -60.75
CA GLU A 116 56.21 1.51 -62.21
C GLU A 116 56.89 2.61 -63.03
N LEU A 117 56.78 3.88 -62.62
CA LEU A 117 57.41 5.01 -63.32
C LEU A 117 58.93 5.11 -63.08
N SER A 118 59.42 4.52 -62.00
CA SER A 118 60.85 4.58 -61.61
C SER A 118 61.63 3.33 -62.00
N SER A 119 60.95 2.29 -62.49
CA SER A 119 61.49 1.11 -63.17
C SER A 119 61.59 1.28 -64.68
#